data_AF-A0A534RTP2-F1
#
_entry.id   AF-A0A534RTP2-F1
#
_cell.length_a   1.000
_cell.length_b   1.000
_cell.length_c   1.000
_cell.angle_alpha   90.00
_cell.angle_beta   90.00
_cell.angle_gamma   90.00
#
_symmetry.space_group_name_H-M   'P 1'
#
loop_
_entity.id
_entity.type
_entity.pdbx_description
1 polymer ?
#
loop_
_entity_poly.entity_id
_entity_poly.type
_entity_poly.pdbx_seq_one_letter_code
_entity_poly.pdbx_strand_id
1 'polypeptide(L)'
;MAELERIAPELEAGRALRTLGLGVEERTQLAGFAFLSLRPLLIVLNVAEAEAAAPLPEDVAARAAAEGGEAIVLAANLEAEIAQLEPADRGAFLRDLGLTEGARDRFIRTSYHLLDLVSFLTSGEASTPAGSSQM
;
A
#
# COMPACT_ATOMS: atom_id res chain seq x y z
N MET A 1 -9.72 20.97 -22.15
CA MET A 1 -8.56 21.85 -22.40
C MET A 1 -8.29 22.72 -21.18
N ALA A 2 -9.27 23.48 -20.68
CA ALA A 2 -9.12 24.33 -19.47
C ALA A 2 -8.49 23.61 -18.26
N GLU A 3 -8.88 22.37 -17.99
CA GLU A 3 -8.33 21.62 -16.85
C GLU A 3 -6.84 21.27 -17.01
N LEU A 4 -6.40 20.97 -18.23
CA LEU A 4 -4.99 20.69 -18.53
C LEU A 4 -4.14 21.96 -18.39
N GLU A 5 -4.66 23.10 -18.84
CA GLU A 5 -4.00 24.41 -18.69
C GLU A 5 -3.85 24.79 -17.20
N ARG A 6 -4.80 24.38 -16.36
CA ARG A 6 -4.74 24.59 -14.92
C ARG A 6 -3.67 23.75 -14.23
N ILE A 7 -3.50 22.47 -14.61
CA ILE A 7 -2.56 21.55 -13.94
C ILE A 7 -1.15 21.57 -14.52
N ALA A 8 -0.96 22.06 -15.75
CA ALA A 8 0.35 22.18 -16.40
C ALA A 8 1.41 22.90 -15.54
N PRO A 9 1.15 24.10 -14.96
CA PRO A 9 2.16 24.79 -14.14
C PRO A 9 2.53 24.02 -12.86
N GLU A 10 1.62 23.19 -12.33
CA GLU A 10 1.89 22.34 -11.16
C GLU A 10 2.91 21.26 -11.51
N LEU A 11 2.71 20.60 -12.65
CA LEU A 11 3.63 19.58 -13.17
C LEU A 11 4.99 20.17 -13.53
N GLU A 12 5.02 21.36 -14.16
CA GLU A 12 6.26 22.08 -14.49
C GLU A 12 7.06 22.47 -13.24
N ALA A 13 6.37 22.76 -12.13
CA ALA A 13 6.98 23.02 -10.84
C ALA A 13 7.33 21.74 -10.05
N GLY A 14 7.14 20.56 -10.64
CA GLY A 14 7.44 19.27 -10.02
C GLY A 14 6.46 18.85 -8.92
N ARG A 15 5.27 19.46 -8.83
CA ARG A 15 4.25 19.09 -7.85
C ARG A 15 3.37 17.96 -8.39
N ALA A 16 3.21 16.90 -7.61
CA ALA A 16 2.40 15.76 -8.00
C ALA A 16 0.91 16.11 -7.95
N LEU A 17 0.13 15.73 -8.97
CA LEU A 17 -1.30 16.07 -9.04
C LEU A 17 -2.12 15.54 -7.85
N ARG A 18 -1.68 14.43 -7.24
CA ARG A 18 -2.27 13.87 -6.02
C ARG A 18 -2.30 14.85 -4.83
N THR A 19 -1.43 15.87 -4.81
CA THR A 19 -1.36 16.86 -3.72
C THR A 19 -2.31 18.05 -3.93
N LEU A 20 -2.96 18.16 -5.10
CA LEU A 20 -3.75 19.34 -5.47
C LEU A 20 -5.18 19.32 -4.92
N GLY A 21 -5.58 18.26 -4.21
CA GLY A 21 -6.94 18.17 -3.64
C GLY A 21 -8.05 18.15 -4.69
N LEU A 22 -7.78 17.57 -5.87
CA LEU A 22 -8.73 17.53 -6.99
C LEU A 22 -10.07 16.90 -6.58
N GLY A 23 -11.16 17.62 -6.85
CA GLY A 23 -12.52 17.16 -6.68
C GLY A 23 -12.93 16.09 -7.69
N VAL A 24 -14.13 15.54 -7.51
CA VAL A 24 -14.66 14.43 -8.34
C VAL A 24 -14.73 14.82 -9.82
N GLU A 25 -15.27 16.00 -10.12
CA GLU A 25 -15.44 16.45 -11.51
C GLU A 25 -14.09 16.66 -12.23
N GLU A 26 -13.12 17.28 -11.55
CA GLU A 26 -11.75 17.47 -12.07
C GLU A 26 -11.09 16.11 -12.34
N ARG A 27 -11.22 15.16 -11.40
CA ARG A 27 -10.70 13.79 -11.58
C ARG A 27 -11.35 13.07 -12.76
N THR A 28 -12.67 13.22 -12.95
CA THR A 28 -13.37 12.63 -14.09
C THR A 28 -12.86 13.18 -15.42
N GLN A 29 -12.63 14.49 -15.52
CA GLN A 29 -12.08 15.11 -16.72
C GLN A 29 -10.64 14.65 -17.03
N LEU A 30 -9.86 14.34 -15.99
CA LEU A 30 -8.47 13.90 -16.11
C LEU A 30 -8.30 12.38 -16.24
N ALA A 31 -9.33 11.58 -15.96
CA ALA A 31 -9.24 10.12 -15.87
C ALA A 31 -8.70 9.46 -17.15
N GLY A 32 -9.06 9.97 -18.32
CA GLY A 32 -8.63 9.44 -19.62
C GLY A 32 -7.13 9.59 -19.92
N PHE A 33 -6.42 10.48 -19.20
CA PHE A 33 -4.99 10.73 -19.40
C PHE A 33 -4.10 9.81 -18.57
N ALA A 34 -4.65 9.15 -17.55
CA ALA A 34 -3.92 8.21 -16.69
C ALA A 34 -2.61 8.78 -16.10
N PHE A 35 -2.61 10.03 -15.64
CA PHE A 35 -1.43 10.70 -15.08
C PHE A 35 -0.77 9.88 -13.95
N LEU A 36 0.52 9.61 -14.11
CA LEU A 36 1.30 8.88 -13.11
C LEU A 36 1.34 9.60 -11.76
N SER A 37 1.46 10.93 -11.77
CA SER A 37 1.49 11.79 -10.58
C SER A 37 0.14 11.88 -9.86
N LEU A 38 -0.94 11.32 -10.42
CA LEU A 38 -2.26 11.23 -9.79
C LEU A 38 -2.53 9.88 -9.12
N ARG A 39 -1.75 8.84 -9.41
CA ARG A 39 -1.88 7.54 -8.71
C ARG A 39 -1.67 7.71 -7.20
N PRO A 40 -2.01 6.75 -6.33
CA PRO A 40 -1.61 6.82 -4.92
C PRO A 40 -0.10 6.62 -4.71
N LEU A 41 0.48 7.11 -3.60
CA LEU A 41 1.90 6.95 -3.25
C LEU A 41 2.01 6.15 -1.95
N LEU A 42 2.81 5.09 -1.98
CA LEU A 42 3.27 4.41 -0.78
C LEU A 42 4.81 4.43 -0.78
N ILE A 43 5.41 5.07 0.20
CA ILE A 43 6.86 5.01 0.45
C ILE A 43 7.15 3.80 1.33
N VAL A 44 8.02 2.92 0.86
CA VAL A 44 8.49 1.77 1.63
C VAL A 44 9.92 2.04 2.07
N LEU A 45 10.10 2.31 3.36
CA LEU A 45 11.42 2.50 3.95
C LEU A 45 12.01 1.12 4.26
N ASN A 46 12.97 0.70 3.43
CA ASN A 46 13.70 -0.54 3.65
C ASN A 46 14.79 -0.32 4.70
N VAL A 47 14.70 -1.01 5.83
CA VAL A 47 15.61 -0.88 6.98
C VAL A 47 16.40 -2.17 7.22
N ALA A 48 17.41 -2.09 8.08
CA ALA A 48 18.10 -3.28 8.59
C ALA A 48 17.15 -4.11 9.47
N GLU A 49 17.40 -5.42 9.59
CA GLU A 49 16.54 -6.33 10.35
C GLU A 49 16.43 -5.95 11.83
N ALA A 50 17.52 -5.45 12.41
CA ALA A 50 17.56 -4.94 13.79
C ALA A 50 16.62 -3.73 14.02
N GLU A 51 16.23 -3.05 12.95
CA GLU A 51 15.35 -1.88 12.95
C GLU A 51 13.93 -2.22 12.47
N ALA A 52 13.63 -3.49 12.18
CA ALA A 52 12.33 -3.89 11.61
C ALA A 52 11.13 -3.54 12.51
N ALA A 53 11.34 -3.54 13.83
CA ALA A 53 10.35 -3.15 14.84
C ALA A 53 10.40 -1.66 15.22
N ALA A 54 11.37 -0.90 14.68
CA ALA A 54 11.45 0.53 14.94
C ALA A 54 10.26 1.27 14.31
N PRO A 55 9.77 2.34 14.96
CA PRO A 55 8.73 3.17 14.37
C PRO A 55 9.23 3.85 13.09
N LEU A 56 8.29 4.17 12.20
CA LEU A 56 8.58 4.98 11.02
C LEU A 56 9.14 6.34 11.46
N PRO A 57 10.30 6.78 10.92
CA PRO A 57 10.84 8.10 11.21
C PRO A 57 9.84 9.22 10.85
N GLU A 58 9.72 10.20 11.74
CA GLU A 58 8.71 11.27 11.62
C GLU A 58 8.91 12.12 10.36
N ASP A 59 10.16 12.35 9.95
CA ASP A 59 10.52 13.08 8.74
C ASP A 59 10.09 12.35 7.47
N VAL A 60 10.21 11.01 7.44
CA VAL A 60 9.74 10.17 6.33
C VAL A 60 8.22 10.18 6.28
N ALA A 61 7.55 10.06 7.44
CA ALA A 61 6.09 10.14 7.53
C ALA A 61 5.58 11.50 7.04
N ALA A 62 6.18 12.60 7.50
CA ALA A 62 5.85 13.96 7.09
C ALA A 62 6.08 14.17 5.59
N ARG A 63 7.17 13.63 5.04
CA ARG A 63 7.45 13.72 3.60
C ARG A 63 6.41 12.96 2.78
N ALA A 64 6.03 11.76 3.20
CA ALA A 64 5.00 10.98 2.52
C ALA A 64 3.65 11.72 2.50
N ALA A 65 3.24 12.26 3.65
CA ALA A 65 2.01 13.05 3.77
C ALA A 65 2.03 14.30 2.89
N ALA A 66 3.17 15.02 2.84
CA ALA A 66 3.34 16.19 1.99
C ALA A 66 3.22 15.86 0.48
N GLU A 67 3.57 14.64 0.09
CA GLU A 67 3.41 14.12 -1.28
C GLU A 67 2.04 13.46 -1.52
N GLY A 68 1.10 13.58 -0.58
CA GLY A 68 -0.24 12.99 -0.71
C GLY A 68 -0.22 11.46 -0.68
N GLY A 69 0.68 10.86 0.11
CA GLY A 69 0.82 9.43 0.28
C GLY A 69 1.03 9.00 1.71
N GLU A 70 1.32 7.71 1.87
CA GLU A 70 1.65 7.08 3.15
C GLU A 70 3.05 6.46 3.11
N ALA A 71 3.57 6.09 4.28
CA ALA A 71 4.85 5.40 4.39
C ALA A 71 4.77 4.23 5.37
N ILE A 72 5.58 3.20 5.12
CA ILE A 72 5.74 2.04 5.99
C ILE A 72 7.21 1.66 6.13
N VAL A 73 7.55 0.99 7.22
CA VAL A 73 8.86 0.34 7.44
C VAL A 73 8.77 -1.13 7.06
N LEU A 74 9.81 -1.62 6.39
CA LEU A 74 9.97 -3.02 6.00
C LEU A 74 11.46 -3.39 6.07
N ALA A 75 11.78 -4.61 6.51
CA ALA A 75 13.11 -5.20 6.33
C ALA A 75 13.00 -6.32 5.30
N ALA A 76 13.44 -6.06 4.06
CA ALA A 76 13.15 -6.95 2.93
C ALA A 76 13.71 -8.38 3.11
N ASN A 77 14.91 -8.52 3.69
CA ASN A 77 15.52 -9.82 3.95
C ASN A 77 14.72 -10.61 4.99
N LEU A 78 14.37 -9.96 6.11
CA LEU A 78 13.55 -10.56 7.15
C LEU A 78 12.19 -11.03 6.60
N GLU A 79 11.54 -10.23 5.75
CA GLU A 79 10.26 -10.63 5.12
C GLU A 79 10.42 -11.84 4.18
N ALA A 80 11.57 -11.97 3.51
CA ALA A 80 11.86 -13.13 2.68
C ALA A 80 12.02 -14.40 3.53
N GLU A 81 12.64 -14.30 4.71
CA GLU A 81 12.75 -15.41 5.66
C GLU A 81 11.38 -15.80 6.21
N ILE A 82 10.57 -14.82 6.65
CA ILE A 82 9.20 -15.04 7.13
C ILE A 82 8.35 -15.74 6.07
N ALA A 83 8.53 -15.39 4.79
CA ALA A 83 7.79 -16.00 3.68
C ALA A 83 8.11 -17.49 3.48
N GLN A 84 9.31 -17.95 3.86
CA GLN A 84 9.73 -19.34 3.79
C GLN A 84 9.29 -20.18 5.00
N LEU A 85 8.88 -19.54 6.10
CA LEU A 85 8.37 -20.24 7.27
C LEU A 85 6.97 -20.82 7.01
N GLU A 86 6.72 -21.97 7.64
CA GLU A 86 5.39 -22.56 7.70
C GLU A 86 4.42 -21.61 8.42
N PRO A 87 3.14 -21.53 8.00
CA PRO A 87 2.17 -20.58 8.57
C PRO A 87 2.03 -20.67 10.10
N ALA A 88 2.19 -21.86 10.67
CA ALA A 88 2.11 -22.09 12.12
C ALA A 88 3.27 -21.43 12.89
N ASP A 89 4.44 -21.29 12.26
CA ASP A 89 5.67 -20.84 12.92
C ASP A 89 5.86 -19.32 12.84
N ARG A 90 5.28 -18.68 11.81
CA ARG A 90 5.40 -17.23 11.55
C ARG A 90 5.02 -16.38 12.77
N GLY A 91 3.93 -16.73 13.45
CA GLY A 91 3.46 -15.96 14.60
C GLY A 91 4.41 -16.00 15.80
N ALA A 92 5.11 -17.11 16.02
CA ALA A 92 6.13 -17.20 17.06
C ALA A 92 7.36 -16.37 16.69
N PHE A 93 7.84 -16.54 15.45
CA PHE A 93 9.00 -15.83 14.93
C PHE A 93 8.83 -14.29 14.97
N LEU A 94 7.67 -13.77 14.55
CA LEU A 94 7.37 -12.34 14.63
C LEU A 94 7.43 -11.81 16.07
N ARG A 95 6.85 -12.56 17.03
CA ARG A 95 6.85 -12.15 18.45
C ARG A 95 8.27 -12.10 19.02
N ASP A 96 9.13 -13.03 18.65
CA ASP A 96 10.53 -13.06 19.11
C ASP A 96 11.30 -11.82 18.62
N LEU A 97 10.87 -11.24 17.49
CA LEU A 97 11.42 -10.01 16.91
C LEU A 97 10.70 -8.73 17.37
N GLY A 98 9.73 -8.85 18.29
CA GLY A 98 8.93 -7.71 18.76
C GLY A 98 7.92 -7.18 17.73
N LEU A 99 7.59 -7.97 16.71
CA LEU A 99 6.64 -7.63 15.65
C LEU A 99 5.27 -8.27 15.93
N THR A 100 4.20 -7.50 15.73
CA THR A 100 2.82 -7.99 15.84
C THR A 100 2.30 -8.60 14.54
N GLU A 101 2.84 -8.16 13.39
CA GLU A 101 2.48 -8.61 12.05
C GLU A 101 3.67 -8.40 11.09
N GLY A 102 3.67 -9.11 9.96
CA GLY A 102 4.67 -8.94 8.91
C GLY A 102 4.46 -7.64 8.12
N ALA A 103 5.55 -7.06 7.62
CA ALA A 103 5.49 -5.85 6.82
C ALA A 103 4.76 -6.05 5.49
N ARG A 104 4.72 -7.28 4.95
CA ARG A 104 3.85 -7.64 3.81
C ARG A 104 2.37 -7.36 4.06
N ASP A 105 1.84 -7.75 5.22
CA ASP A 105 0.42 -7.58 5.52
C ASP A 105 0.06 -6.10 5.73
N ARG A 106 0.99 -5.35 6.35
CA ARG A 106 0.92 -3.88 6.41
C ARG A 106 0.91 -3.26 5.02
N PHE A 107 1.81 -3.69 4.13
CA PHE A 107 1.89 -3.21 2.75
C PHE A 107 0.59 -3.44 1.99
N ILE A 108 0.00 -4.64 2.08
CA ILE A 108 -1.27 -4.96 1.43
C ILE A 108 -2.38 -4.06 1.98
N ARG A 109 -2.52 -3.96 3.30
CA ARG A 109 -3.57 -3.16 3.94
C ARG A 109 -3.46 -1.68 3.58
N THR A 110 -2.27 -1.10 3.65
CA THR A 110 -2.03 0.30 3.25
C THR A 110 -2.29 0.50 1.76
N SER A 111 -1.93 -0.46 0.91
CA SER A 111 -2.22 -0.36 -0.54
C SER A 111 -3.72 -0.35 -0.82
N TYR A 112 -4.51 -1.21 -0.15
CA TYR A 112 -5.97 -1.21 -0.27
C TYR A 112 -6.58 0.10 0.21
N HIS A 113 -6.07 0.64 1.33
CA HIS A 113 -6.51 1.93 1.85
C HIS A 113 -6.25 3.07 0.85
N LEU A 114 -5.03 3.16 0.33
CA LEU A 114 -4.62 4.18 -0.63
C LEU A 114 -5.37 4.10 -1.98
N LEU A 115 -5.78 2.90 -2.38
CA LEU A 115 -6.57 2.68 -3.59
C LEU A 115 -8.07 2.89 -3.39
N ASP A 116 -8.51 3.20 -2.16
CA ASP A 116 -9.92 3.33 -1.79
C ASP A 116 -10.74 2.07 -2.12
N LEU A 117 -10.14 0.89 -1.91
CA LEU A 117 -10.77 -0.40 -2.16
C LEU A 117 -11.48 -0.92 -0.91
N VAL A 118 -12.73 -1.35 -1.08
CA VAL A 118 -13.54 -1.98 -0.02
C VAL A 118 -13.73 -3.47 -0.34
N SER A 119 -13.52 -4.33 0.66
CA SER A 119 -13.83 -5.76 0.56
C SER A 119 -15.29 -6.01 0.94
N PHE A 120 -16.05 -6.68 0.06
CA PHE A 120 -17.38 -7.20 0.38
C PHE A 120 -17.39 -8.73 0.29
N LEU A 121 -18.07 -9.37 1.23
CA LEU A 121 -18.23 -10.82 1.29
C LEU A 121 -19.64 -11.18 0.86
N THR A 122 -19.77 -12.08 -0.11
CA THR A 122 -21.05 -12.69 -0.47
C THR A 122 -21.11 -14.07 0.18
N SER A 123 -22.03 -14.32 1.11
CA SER A 123 -22.30 -15.68 1.59
C SER A 123 -23.51 -16.25 0.84
N GLY A 124 -23.26 -17.18 -0.07
CA GLY A 124 -24.21 -18.16 -0.59
C GLY A 124 -23.70 -19.57 -0.27
N GLU A 125 -24.52 -20.59 -0.47
CA GLU A 125 -24.16 -22.00 -0.23
C GLU A 125 -22.77 -22.31 -0.80
N ALA A 126 -21.90 -22.90 0.03
CA ALA A 126 -20.49 -23.07 -0.28
C ALA A 126 -20.28 -23.96 -1.51
N SER A 127 -19.80 -23.38 -2.61
CA SER A 127 -19.17 -24.12 -3.69
C SER A 127 -17.84 -24.68 -3.16
N THR A 128 -17.93 -25.86 -2.55
CA THR A 128 -16.77 -26.73 -2.35
C THR A 128 -16.69 -27.57 -3.62
N PRO A 129 -15.66 -27.46 -4.47
CA PRO A 129 -15.39 -28.53 -5.42
C PRO A 129 -14.90 -29.73 -4.58
N ALA A 130 -15.83 -30.57 -4.17
CA ALA A 130 -15.52 -31.90 -3.67
C ALA A 130 -14.91 -32.69 -4.83
N GLY A 131 -13.57 -32.72 -4.86
CA GLY A 131 -12.81 -33.53 -5.80
C GLY A 131 -13.18 -35.00 -5.66
N SER A 132 -13.55 -35.57 -6.80
CA SER A 132 -13.89 -36.97 -7.08
C SER A 132 -12.77 -37.96 -6.76
N SER A 133 -13.10 -39.06 -6.05
CA SER A 133 -13.08 -40.44 -6.57
C SER A 133 -12.86 -41.52 -5.48
N GLN A 134 -13.82 -42.44 -5.42
CA GLN A 134 -13.80 -43.88 -5.11
C GLN A 134 -12.64 -44.48 -4.27
N MET A 135 -13.00 -45.05 -3.11
CA MET A 135 -13.20 -46.51 -2.94
C MET A 135 -14.20 -46.78 -1.81
#